data_AF-A0A1J4JZG8-F1
#
_entry.id   AF-A0A1J4JZG8-F1
#
_cell.length_a   1.000
_cell.length_b   1.000
_cell.length_c   1.000
_cell.angle_alpha   90.00
_cell.angle_beta   90.00
_cell.angle_gamma   90.00
#
_symmetry.space_group_name_H-M   'P 1'
#
loop_
_entity.id
_entity.type
_entity.pdbx_description
1 polymer ?
#
loop_
_entity_poly.entity_id
_entity_poly.type
_entity_poly.pdbx_seq_one_letter_code
_entity_poly.pdbx_strand_id
1 'polypeptide(L)'
;MIDTIDRATSYFIQKQLRKQIKEIWREIEIIRYDICIPESIKSIEIARLFEVQNDLETELCIQEETSFSTFLKELNLNEMDVKPMKEGYLKCHILSQIRPNKQNTQTRASSMGFIDNFPDPLYNVANSTVPLSRSRHSFYASDILYNRKREIQIELAILSQKNKLSNEETAHRKKLICELRKLNS
;
A
#
# COMPACT_ATOMS: atom_id res chain seq x y z
N MET A 1 -18.70 -7.09 15.30
CA MET A 1 -18.88 -5.72 15.79
C MET A 1 -17.53 -5.06 15.69
N ILE A 2 -17.39 -4.02 14.87
CA ILE A 2 -16.17 -3.20 14.87
C ILE A 2 -16.49 -2.11 15.88
N ASP A 3 -15.86 -2.15 17.04
CA ASP A 3 -15.96 -1.09 18.03
C ASP A 3 -15.49 0.20 17.35
N THR A 4 -16.44 1.09 17.08
CA THR A 4 -16.14 2.43 16.60
C THR A 4 -15.46 3.16 17.74
N ILE A 5 -14.13 3.19 17.69
CA ILE A 5 -13.31 4.05 18.54
C ILE A 5 -13.87 5.47 18.42
N ASP A 6 -14.25 6.07 19.56
CA ASP A 6 -14.77 7.43 19.60
C ASP A 6 -13.77 8.42 18.95
N ARG A 7 -14.29 9.44 18.25
CA ARG A 7 -13.47 10.43 17.52
C ARG A 7 -12.46 11.11 18.44
N ALA A 8 -12.86 11.39 19.69
CA ALA A 8 -11.95 11.95 20.68
C ALA A 8 -10.79 10.99 20.99
N THR A 9 -11.10 9.72 21.21
CA THR A 9 -10.10 8.67 21.47
C THR A 9 -9.12 8.51 20.30
N SER A 10 -9.63 8.48 19.06
CA SER A 10 -8.77 8.39 17.87
C SER A 10 -7.84 9.61 17.74
N TYR A 11 -8.35 10.82 18.01
CA TYR A 11 -7.53 12.03 18.04
C TYR A 11 -6.43 11.98 19.13
N PHE A 12 -6.77 11.51 20.35
CA PHE A 12 -5.77 11.36 21.41
C PHE A 12 -4.70 10.33 21.07
N ILE A 13 -5.08 9.21 20.45
CA ILE A 13 -4.14 8.18 19.96
C ILE A 13 -3.19 8.80 18.93
N GLN A 14 -3.71 9.48 17.90
CA GLN A 14 -2.89 10.13 16.88
C GLN A 14 -1.94 11.17 17.48
N LYS A 15 -2.42 11.98 18.42
CA LYS A 15 -1.61 12.99 19.12
C LYS A 15 -0.48 12.32 19.92
N GLN A 16 -0.77 11.21 20.58
CA GLN A 16 0.21 10.46 21.37
C GLN A 16 1.27 9.81 20.47
N LEU A 17 0.87 9.16 19.37
CA LEU A 17 1.79 8.58 18.38
C LEU A 17 2.73 9.64 17.80
N ARG A 18 2.19 10.80 17.40
CA ARG A 18 3.00 11.95 16.93
C ARG A 18 3.99 12.45 17.97
N LYS A 19 3.64 12.39 19.26
CA LYS A 19 4.56 12.77 20.35
C LYS A 19 5.68 11.75 20.50
N GLN A 20 5.37 10.46 20.44
CA GLN A 20 6.36 9.38 20.54
C GLN A 20 7.35 9.42 19.37
N ILE A 21 6.87 9.63 18.14
CA ILE A 21 7.75 9.79 16.96
C ILE A 21 8.73 10.95 17.17
N LYS A 22 8.25 12.11 17.67
CA LYS A 22 9.12 13.25 17.98
C LYS A 22 10.15 12.95 19.06
N GLU A 23 9.78 12.17 20.06
CA GLU A 23 10.70 11.77 21.13
C GLU A 23 11.81 10.87 20.59
N ILE A 24 11.48 9.91 19.73
CA ILE A 24 12.48 9.05 19.07
C ILE A 24 13.44 9.89 18.23
N TRP A 25 12.95 10.87 17.46
CA TRP A 25 13.82 11.78 16.72
C TRP A 25 14.79 12.54 17.63
N ARG A 26 14.31 12.98 18.80
CA ARG A 26 15.15 13.63 19.81
C ARG A 26 16.22 12.67 20.36
N GLU A 27 15.87 11.42 20.62
CA GLU A 27 16.81 10.39 21.06
C GLU A 27 17.86 10.07 19.99
N ILE A 28 17.46 9.96 18.73
CA ILE A 28 18.36 9.77 17.58
C ILE A 28 19.37 10.93 17.50
N GLU A 29 18.90 12.18 17.65
CA GLU A 29 19.78 13.35 17.66
C GLU A 29 20.78 13.30 18.83
N ILE A 30 20.32 12.97 20.04
CA ILE A 30 21.19 12.86 21.22
C ILE A 30 22.29 11.83 20.98
N ILE A 31 21.94 10.61 20.55
CA ILE A 31 22.91 9.54 20.31
C ILE A 31 23.88 9.89 19.19
N ARG A 32 23.38 10.52 18.12
CA ARG A 32 24.22 10.93 16.98
C ARG A 32 25.33 11.89 17.42
N TYR A 33 25.00 12.87 18.25
CA TYR A 33 25.96 13.90 18.68
C TYR A 33 26.70 13.58 19.98
N ASP A 34 26.39 12.49 20.67
CA ASP A 34 27.08 12.11 21.90
C ASP A 34 28.54 11.70 21.62
N ILE A 35 29.50 12.39 22.21
CA ILE A 35 30.94 12.14 22.01
C ILE A 35 31.40 10.90 22.79
N CYS A 36 30.67 10.50 23.83
CA CYS A 36 31.03 9.40 24.71
C CYS A 36 30.75 8.01 24.11
N ILE A 37 29.91 7.94 23.07
CA ILE A 37 29.47 6.69 22.47
C ILE A 37 30.34 6.35 21.24
N PRO A 38 30.94 5.15 21.17
CA PRO A 38 31.62 4.68 19.97
C PRO A 38 30.71 4.66 18.73
N GLU A 39 31.24 5.03 17.57
CA GLU A 39 30.46 5.16 16.31
C GLU A 39 29.77 3.85 15.88
N SER A 40 30.41 2.71 16.12
CA SER A 40 29.83 1.39 15.86
C SER A 40 28.57 1.13 16.69
N ILE A 41 28.56 1.60 17.95
CA ILE A 41 27.42 1.48 18.85
C ILE A 41 26.33 2.48 18.45
N LYS A 42 26.69 3.71 18.10
CA LYS A 42 25.73 4.71 17.58
C LYS A 42 24.97 4.20 16.36
N SER A 43 25.69 3.61 15.41
CA SER A 43 25.09 3.11 14.16
C SER A 43 24.04 2.04 14.43
N ILE A 44 24.31 1.12 15.36
CA ILE A 44 23.38 0.06 15.75
C ILE A 44 22.17 0.65 16.48
N GLU A 45 22.39 1.56 17.41
CA GLU A 45 21.29 2.11 18.22
C GLU A 45 20.38 3.03 17.41
N ILE A 46 20.96 3.86 16.53
CA ILE A 46 20.19 4.67 15.59
C ILE A 46 19.36 3.79 14.65
N ALA A 47 19.91 2.68 14.16
CA ALA A 47 19.15 1.74 13.32
C ALA A 47 17.94 1.15 14.06
N ARG A 48 18.10 0.75 15.32
CA ARG A 48 16.99 0.28 16.17
C ARG A 48 15.93 1.35 16.38
N LEU A 49 16.33 2.59 16.64
CA LEU A 49 15.40 3.70 16.81
C LEU A 49 14.61 4.00 15.52
N PHE A 50 15.25 3.85 14.35
CA PHE A 50 14.55 3.93 13.07
C PHE A 50 13.53 2.82 12.85
N GLU A 51 13.80 1.59 13.29
CA GLU A 51 12.81 0.50 13.24
C GLU A 51 11.57 0.86 14.06
N VAL A 52 11.76 1.33 15.30
CA VAL A 52 10.64 1.74 16.17
C VAL A 52 9.89 2.94 15.58
N GLN A 53 10.60 3.92 15.02
CA GLN A 53 9.95 5.08 14.40
C GLN A 53 9.13 4.69 13.16
N ASN A 54 9.61 3.77 12.32
CA ASN A 54 8.87 3.25 11.17
C ASN A 54 7.58 2.53 11.60
N ASP A 55 7.64 1.73 12.67
CA ASP A 55 6.47 1.04 13.20
C ASP A 55 5.41 2.06 13.68
N LEU A 56 5.83 3.10 14.41
CA LEU A 56 4.92 4.15 14.88
C LEU A 56 4.35 5.00 13.74
N GLU A 57 5.13 5.29 12.70
CA GLU A 57 4.64 6.01 11.53
C GLU A 57 3.61 5.20 10.75
N THR A 58 3.83 3.89 10.63
CA THR A 58 2.88 2.96 10.01
C THR A 58 1.57 2.94 10.79
N GLU A 59 1.64 2.85 12.12
CA GLU A 59 0.45 2.88 12.98
C GLU A 59 -0.30 4.23 12.87
N LEU A 60 0.44 5.34 12.85
CA LEU A 60 -0.16 6.67 12.66
C LEU A 60 -0.89 6.76 11.31
N CYS A 61 -0.28 6.25 10.23
CA CYS A 61 -0.90 6.22 8.91
C CYS A 61 -2.22 5.44 8.93
N ILE A 62 -2.22 4.23 9.50
CA ILE A 62 -3.42 3.39 9.63
C ILE A 62 -4.54 4.12 10.40
N GLN A 63 -4.19 4.83 11.48
CA GLN A 63 -5.15 5.61 12.26
C GLN A 63 -5.75 6.77 11.47
N GLU A 64 -4.95 7.46 10.66
CA GLU A 64 -5.40 8.56 9.80
C GLU A 64 -6.30 8.05 8.68
N GLU A 65 -5.93 6.94 8.04
CA GLU A 65 -6.74 6.31 6.98
C GLU A 65 -8.11 5.87 7.51
N THR A 66 -8.11 5.26 8.69
CA THR A 66 -9.34 4.82 9.35
C THR A 66 -10.22 6.02 9.70
N SER A 67 -9.63 7.08 10.26
CA SER A 67 -10.35 8.32 10.58
C SER A 67 -10.95 8.97 9.32
N PHE A 68 -10.17 9.05 8.25
CA PHE A 68 -10.62 9.62 6.97
C PHE A 68 -11.76 8.80 6.34
N SER A 69 -11.66 7.48 6.41
CA SER A 69 -12.71 6.58 5.90
C SER A 69 -14.01 6.72 6.68
N THR A 70 -13.94 6.86 8.01
CA THR A 70 -15.11 7.11 8.87
C THR A 70 -15.72 8.47 8.58
N PHE A 71 -14.90 9.52 8.48
CA PHE A 71 -15.33 10.87 8.12
C PHE A 71 -16.08 10.90 6.77
N LEU A 72 -15.56 10.22 5.75
CA LEU A 72 -16.23 10.13 4.44
C LEU A 72 -17.59 9.40 4.49
N LYS A 73 -17.75 8.43 5.39
CA LYS A 73 -19.04 7.75 5.58
C LYS A 73 -20.04 8.67 6.29
N GLU A 74 -19.59 9.42 7.29
CA GLU A 74 -20.43 10.34 8.06
C GLU A 74 -20.87 11.57 7.26
N LEU A 75 -20.17 11.91 6.18
CA LEU A 75 -20.55 12.99 5.27
C LEU A 75 -21.83 12.70 4.45
N ASN A 76 -22.41 11.48 4.53
CA ASN A 76 -23.65 11.10 3.83
C ASN A 76 -23.70 11.53 2.35
N LEU A 77 -22.57 11.41 1.63
CA LEU A 77 -22.42 11.92 0.25
C LEU A 77 -23.45 11.37 -0.75
N ASN A 78 -24.03 10.21 -0.44
CA ASN A 78 -25.12 9.60 -1.22
C ASN A 78 -26.38 10.48 -1.25
N GLU A 79 -26.66 11.23 -0.18
CA GLU A 79 -27.82 12.14 -0.11
C GLU A 79 -27.62 13.39 -0.98
N MET A 80 -26.38 13.71 -1.32
CA MET A 80 -26.01 14.89 -2.10
C MET A 80 -25.85 14.60 -3.61
N ASP A 81 -26.15 13.38 -4.07
CA ASP A 81 -25.85 12.88 -5.42
C ASP A 81 -24.35 12.99 -5.79
N VAL A 82 -23.46 12.78 -4.83
CA VAL A 82 -22.02 12.92 -5.05
C VAL A 82 -21.28 11.64 -4.72
N LYS A 83 -20.35 11.26 -5.60
CA LYS A 83 -19.53 10.06 -5.42
C LYS A 83 -18.12 10.43 -4.94
N PRO A 84 -17.67 9.91 -3.78
CA PRO A 84 -16.27 10.03 -3.40
C PRO A 84 -15.41 9.13 -4.29
N MET A 85 -14.38 9.69 -4.90
CA MET A 85 -13.31 8.97 -5.61
C MET A 85 -12.03 9.12 -4.80
N LYS A 86 -11.59 8.04 -4.14
CA LYS A 86 -10.35 8.04 -3.38
C LYS A 86 -9.14 7.97 -4.31
N GLU A 87 -8.15 8.82 -4.08
CA GLU A 87 -6.83 8.76 -4.72
C GLU A 87 -5.81 8.37 -3.64
N GLY A 88 -5.36 7.11 -3.65
CA GLY A 88 -4.62 6.55 -2.52
C GLY A 88 -5.49 6.46 -1.26
N TYR A 89 -4.88 6.69 -0.09
CA TYR A 89 -5.52 6.40 1.20
C TYR A 89 -6.09 7.63 1.94
N LEU A 90 -5.47 8.80 1.78
CA LEU A 90 -5.83 10.04 2.50
C LEU A 90 -6.36 11.17 1.61
N LYS A 91 -6.47 10.96 0.29
CA LYS A 91 -7.05 11.95 -0.64
C LYS A 91 -8.36 11.43 -1.20
N CYS A 92 -9.35 12.32 -1.31
CA CYS A 92 -10.63 12.02 -1.92
C CYS A 92 -11.08 13.20 -2.76
N HIS A 93 -11.49 12.91 -3.99
CA HIS A 93 -12.19 13.82 -4.88
C HIS A 93 -13.68 13.59 -4.75
N ILE A 94 -14.46 14.66 -4.80
CA ILE A 94 -15.91 14.64 -4.64
C ILE A 94 -16.50 14.92 -6.01
N LEU A 95 -17.01 13.87 -6.69
CA LEU A 95 -17.51 13.96 -8.07
C LEU A 95 -19.03 14.03 -8.07
N SER A 96 -19.61 15.15 -8.52
CA SER A 96 -21.06 15.28 -8.70
C SER A 96 -21.52 14.28 -9.75
N GLN A 97 -22.47 13.42 -9.39
CA GLN A 97 -23.15 12.59 -10.37
C GLN A 97 -24.09 13.51 -11.15
N ILE A 98 -23.63 13.95 -12.32
CA ILE A 98 -24.50 14.62 -13.28
C ILE A 98 -25.59 13.61 -13.63
N ARG A 99 -26.79 13.77 -13.04
CA ARG A 99 -27.97 13.00 -13.42
C ARG A 99 -28.16 13.22 -14.92
N PRO A 100 -28.18 12.19 -15.78
CA PRO A 100 -28.41 12.35 -17.20
C PRO A 100 -29.90 12.62 -17.43
N ASN A 101 -30.38 13.79 -17.03
CA ASN A 101 -31.69 14.27 -17.43
C ASN A 101 -31.51 15.38 -18.47
N LYS A 102 -31.67 14.93 -19.72
CA LYS A 102 -32.20 15.65 -20.88
C LYS A 102 -31.71 17.08 -21.10
N GLN A 103 -30.99 17.24 -22.20
CA GLN A 103 -31.04 18.43 -23.06
C GLN A 103 -30.75 19.76 -22.35
N ASN A 104 -29.48 20.08 -22.16
CA ASN A 104 -29.01 21.40 -22.55
C ASN A 104 -27.50 21.38 -22.74
N THR A 105 -27.14 21.34 -24.02
CA THR A 105 -25.87 21.81 -24.56
C THR A 105 -25.58 23.21 -24.05
N GLN A 106 -24.80 23.32 -22.98
CA GLN A 106 -23.85 24.41 -22.82
C GLN A 106 -22.53 23.82 -22.39
N THR A 107 -21.61 23.79 -23.35
CA THR A 107 -20.17 23.59 -23.22
C THR A 107 -19.61 24.50 -22.13
N ARG A 108 -19.64 24.02 -20.87
CA ARG A 108 -18.68 24.45 -19.86
C ARG A 108 -17.46 23.54 -19.98
N ALA A 109 -16.28 24.15 -19.90
CA ALA A 109 -15.02 23.45 -20.02
C ALA A 109 -14.98 22.25 -19.07
N SER A 110 -15.02 21.05 -19.64
CA SER A 110 -14.59 19.84 -18.94
C SER A 110 -13.08 20.01 -18.74
N SER A 111 -12.65 20.35 -17.53
CA SER A 111 -11.27 20.09 -17.16
C SER A 111 -11.12 18.58 -17.27
N MET A 112 -10.48 18.14 -18.34
CA MET A 112 -10.14 16.76 -18.60
C MET A 112 -9.41 16.25 -17.36
N GLY A 113 -10.15 15.56 -16.49
CA GLY A 113 -9.56 14.85 -15.37
C GLY A 113 -8.49 13.95 -15.95
N PHE A 114 -7.37 13.83 -15.24
CA PHE A 114 -6.25 12.98 -15.64
C PHE A 114 -6.77 11.58 -16.00
N ILE A 115 -6.93 11.33 -17.29
CA ILE A 115 -7.09 9.99 -17.83
C ILE A 115 -5.66 9.48 -17.89
N ASP A 116 -5.21 8.85 -16.81
CA ASP A 116 -3.99 8.08 -16.85
C ASP A 116 -4.27 6.79 -17.64
N ASN A 117 -4.34 6.91 -18.96
CA ASN A 117 -4.34 5.79 -19.88
C ASN A 117 -2.92 5.22 -19.95
N PHE A 118 -2.37 4.77 -18.82
CA PHE A 118 -1.36 3.72 -18.85
C PHE A 118 -2.12 2.40 -18.88
N PRO A 119 -2.03 1.61 -19.98
CA PRO A 119 -2.53 0.25 -19.96
C PRO A 119 -1.63 -0.56 -19.03
N ASP A 120 -2.04 -0.67 -17.77
CA ASP A 120 -1.49 -1.67 -16.86
C ASP A 120 -1.88 -3.06 -17.42
N PRO A 121 -0.92 -3.91 -17.85
CA PRO A 121 -1.22 -5.22 -18.42
C PRO A 121 -1.93 -6.17 -17.44
N LEU A 122 -2.08 -5.78 -16.16
CA LEU A 122 -2.70 -6.57 -15.12
C LEU A 122 -4.24 -6.52 -15.09
N TYR A 123 -4.88 -5.57 -15.78
CA TYR A 123 -6.34 -5.42 -15.69
C TYR A 123 -7.15 -6.40 -16.56
N ASN A 124 -6.52 -7.11 -17.51
CA ASN A 124 -7.21 -8.06 -18.40
C ASN A 124 -7.20 -9.52 -17.91
N VAL A 125 -6.77 -9.81 -16.67
CA VAL A 125 -6.81 -11.17 -16.09
C VAL A 125 -8.00 -11.38 -15.15
N ALA A 126 -8.97 -10.45 -15.13
CA ALA A 126 -10.14 -10.51 -14.24
C ALA A 126 -11.15 -11.65 -14.54
N ASN A 127 -10.93 -12.48 -15.57
CA ASN A 127 -11.84 -13.57 -15.94
C ASN A 127 -11.27 -14.99 -15.76
N SER A 128 -10.19 -15.17 -15.00
CA SER A 128 -9.72 -16.53 -14.62
C SER A 128 -9.98 -16.79 -13.15
N THR A 129 -10.91 -17.71 -12.89
CA THR A 129 -11.27 -18.25 -11.57
C THR A 129 -10.08 -18.95 -10.93
N VAL A 130 -9.29 -18.22 -10.15
CA VAL A 130 -8.45 -18.80 -9.10
C VAL A 130 -8.51 -17.85 -7.90
N PRO A 131 -8.97 -18.30 -6.71
CA PRO A 131 -9.00 -17.44 -5.54
C PRO A 131 -7.56 -17.16 -5.12
N LEU A 132 -7.09 -15.95 -5.43
CA LEU A 132 -5.86 -15.42 -4.85
C LEU A 132 -6.14 -15.18 -3.37
N SER A 133 -5.84 -16.19 -2.56
CA SER A 133 -5.90 -16.11 -1.11
C SER A 133 -4.95 -14.99 -0.65
N ARG A 134 -5.50 -13.78 -0.47
CA ARG A 134 -4.84 -12.68 0.25
C ARG A 134 -4.84 -13.06 1.73
N SER A 135 -3.97 -14.00 2.08
CA SER A 135 -3.61 -14.29 3.47
C SER A 135 -2.99 -13.03 4.06
N ARG A 136 -3.62 -12.50 5.11
CA ARG A 136 -3.15 -11.39 5.94
C ARG A 136 -2.02 -11.80 6.90
N HIS A 137 -1.14 -12.70 6.47
CA HIS A 137 0.05 -13.05 7.24
C HIS A 137 1.28 -12.89 6.38
N SER A 138 2.21 -12.06 6.89
CA SER A 138 3.60 -11.89 6.47
C SER A 138 3.92 -10.59 5.73
N PHE A 139 3.85 -9.47 6.45
CA PHE A 139 4.65 -8.27 6.15
C PHE A 139 6.08 -8.37 6.73
N TYR A 140 6.48 -9.55 7.22
CA TYR A 140 7.83 -9.85 7.73
C TYR A 140 8.52 -11.04 6.99
N ALA A 141 8.03 -11.46 5.82
CA ALA A 141 8.79 -12.36 4.97
C ALA A 141 9.85 -11.52 4.26
N SER A 142 11.06 -11.51 4.83
CA SER A 142 12.31 -10.96 4.29
C SER A 142 12.24 -10.53 2.83
N ASP A 143 12.58 -9.25 2.55
CA ASP A 143 12.60 -8.67 1.21
C ASP A 143 13.29 -9.56 0.16
N ILE A 144 14.23 -10.40 0.60
CA ILE A 144 14.91 -11.42 -0.19
C ILE A 144 13.95 -12.46 -0.78
N LEU A 145 13.00 -13.02 0.00
CA LEU A 145 12.05 -14.02 -0.49
C LEU A 145 11.00 -13.39 -1.40
N TYR A 146 10.59 -12.16 -1.12
CA TYR A 146 9.70 -11.40 -1.99
C TYR A 146 10.36 -11.08 -3.34
N ASN A 147 11.59 -10.58 -3.32
CA ASN A 147 12.38 -10.29 -4.53
C ASN A 147 12.64 -11.57 -5.34
N ARG A 148 13.01 -12.68 -4.68
CA ARG A 148 13.22 -13.97 -5.34
C ARG A 148 11.94 -14.51 -5.99
N LYS A 149 10.79 -14.37 -5.32
CA LYS A 149 9.49 -14.74 -5.88
C LYS A 149 9.13 -13.90 -7.11
N ARG A 150 9.44 -12.60 -7.07
CA ARG A 150 9.25 -11.68 -8.20
C ARG A 150 10.14 -12.04 -9.39
N GLU A 151 11.41 -12.35 -9.17
CA GLU A 151 12.35 -12.81 -10.20
C GLU A 151 11.85 -14.07 -10.91
N ILE A 152 11.45 -15.09 -10.14
CA ILE A 152 10.93 -16.36 -10.68
C ILE A 152 9.68 -16.11 -11.53
N GLN A 153 8.79 -15.20 -11.12
CA GLN A 153 7.59 -14.86 -11.89
C GLN A 153 7.93 -14.17 -13.21
N ILE A 154 8.93 -13.29 -13.24
CA ILE A 154 9.40 -12.62 -14.46
C ILE A 154 10.01 -13.65 -15.42
N GLU A 155 10.87 -14.55 -14.94
CA GLU A 155 11.47 -15.60 -15.77
C GLU A 155 10.42 -16.56 -16.34
N LEU A 156 9.44 -16.97 -15.54
CA LEU A 156 8.32 -17.80 -16.02
C LEU A 156 7.46 -17.07 -17.07
N ALA A 157 7.27 -15.75 -16.93
CA ALA A 157 6.56 -14.95 -17.91
C ALA A 157 7.33 -14.89 -19.25
N ILE A 158 8.64 -14.66 -19.20
CA ILE A 158 9.51 -14.66 -20.39
C ILE A 158 9.48 -16.03 -21.09
N LEU A 159 9.57 -17.12 -20.32
CA LEU A 159 9.48 -18.48 -20.87
C LEU A 159 8.09 -18.80 -21.45
N SER A 160 7.02 -18.20 -20.90
CA SER A 160 5.65 -18.41 -21.41
C SER A 160 5.38 -17.70 -22.73
N GLN A 161 6.12 -16.64 -23.04
CA GLN A 161 6.03 -15.90 -24.30
C GLN A 161 6.77 -16.59 -25.46
N LYS A 162 7.59 -17.61 -25.18
CA LYS A 162 8.27 -18.39 -26.21
C LYS A 162 7.33 -19.43 -26.82
N ASN A 163 7.16 -19.36 -28.15
CA ASN A 163 6.29 -20.28 -28.90
C ASN A 163 6.72 -21.76 -28.85
N LYS A 164 8.03 -22.03 -28.68
CA LYS A 164 8.58 -23.37 -28.45
C LYS A 164 9.71 -23.28 -27.44
N LEU A 165 9.66 -24.15 -26.43
CA LEU A 165 10.67 -24.26 -25.39
C LEU A 165 11.61 -25.42 -25.72
N SER A 166 12.91 -25.20 -25.54
CA SER A 166 13.91 -26.28 -25.60
C SER A 166 13.73 -27.26 -24.44
N ASN A 167 14.23 -28.50 -24.57
CA ASN A 167 14.21 -29.50 -23.51
C ASN A 167 14.85 -28.99 -22.21
N GLU A 168 15.90 -28.18 -22.31
CA GLU A 168 16.54 -27.53 -21.16
C GLU A 168 15.66 -26.46 -20.52
N GLU A 169 14.97 -25.66 -21.33
CA GLU A 169 14.06 -24.61 -20.86
C GLU A 169 12.80 -25.20 -20.20
N THR A 170 12.31 -26.35 -20.69
CA THR A 170 11.20 -27.06 -20.03
C THR A 170 11.62 -27.63 -18.68
N ALA A 171 12.84 -28.15 -18.55
CA ALA A 171 13.39 -28.60 -17.27
C ALA A 171 13.60 -27.41 -16.31
N HIS A 172 14.07 -26.28 -16.82
CA HIS A 172 14.23 -25.05 -16.05
C HIS A 172 12.89 -24.48 -15.57
N ARG A 173 11.87 -24.43 -16.44
CA ARG A 173 10.49 -24.06 -16.07
C ARG A 173 9.94 -24.94 -14.95
N LYS A 174 10.17 -26.26 -15.01
CA LYS A 174 9.74 -27.19 -13.94
C LYS A 174 10.45 -26.91 -12.61
N LYS A 175 11.75 -26.57 -12.65
CA LYS A 175 12.51 -26.17 -11.45
C LYS A 175 11.96 -24.88 -10.84
N LEU A 176 11.73 -23.85 -11.65
CA LEU A 176 11.17 -22.56 -11.20
C LEU A 176 9.77 -22.72 -10.59
N ILE A 177 8.91 -23.57 -11.16
CA ILE A 177 7.58 -23.88 -10.58
C ILE A 177 7.71 -24.61 -9.23
N CYS A 178 8.66 -25.53 -9.10
CA CYS A 178 8.91 -26.24 -7.85
C CYS A 178 9.43 -25.29 -6.76
N GLU A 179 10.36 -24.41 -7.10
CA GLU A 179 10.89 -23.37 -6.21
C GLU A 179 9.78 -22.40 -5.76
N LEU A 180 8.94 -21.94 -6.69
CA LEU A 180 7.80 -21.07 -6.36
C LEU A 180 6.76 -21.77 -5.48
N ARG A 181 6.56 -23.09 -5.61
CA ARG A 181 5.69 -23.85 -4.70
C ARG A 181 6.27 -23.91 -3.28
N LYS A 182 7.58 -24.15 -3.15
CA LYS A 182 8.27 -24.17 -1.86
C LYS A 182 8.26 -22.81 -1.15
N LEU A 183 8.29 -21.72 -1.93
CA LEU A 183 8.20 -20.35 -1.39
C LEU A 183 6.78 -19.94 -0.99
N ASN A 184 5.76 -20.69 -1.40
CA ASN A 184 4.34 -20.43 -1.09
C ASN A 184 3.74 -21.42 -0.09
N SER A 185 4.49 -22.45 0.31
CA SER A 185 4.15 -23.42 1.36
C SER A 185 4.72 -22.97 2.69
#